data_AF-A0A0N0MY32-F1
#
_entry.id   AF-A0A0N0MY32-F1
#
_cell.length_a   1.000
_cell.length_b   1.000
_cell.length_c   1.000
_cell.angle_alpha   90.00
_cell.angle_beta   90.00
_cell.angle_gamma   90.00
#
_symmetry.space_group_name_H-M   'P 1'
#
loop_
_entity.id
_entity.type
_entity.pdbx_description
1 polymer ?
#
loop_
_entity_poly.entity_id
_entity_poly.type
_entity_poly.pdbx_seq_one_letter_code
_entity_poly.pdbx_strand_id
1 'polypeptide(L)'
;MGWNISDGTSQNGEFRRSYTTMSNLARQLAHVLRGGDWASIAYLFNRPDGDPFTVEPGEAGRVAVVLDAAAAHRLMPPDWAVTAQELAQSARRAAGAGQAWSWK
;
A
#
# COMPACT_ATOMS: atom_id res chain seq x y z
N MET A 1 -1.98 16.92 5.97
CA MET A 1 -2.44 15.71 6.68
C MET A 1 -2.19 14.50 5.78
N GLY A 2 -1.49 13.48 6.24
CA GLY A 2 -1.07 12.34 5.40
C GLY A 2 -0.54 11.16 6.21
N TRP A 3 -0.42 10.02 5.53
CA TRP A 3 0.08 8.76 6.04
C TRP A 3 1.62 8.73 6.01
N ASN A 4 2.23 8.45 7.15
CA ASN A 4 3.58 7.94 7.30
C ASN A 4 3.52 6.41 7.23
N ILE A 5 4.07 5.83 6.17
CA ILE A 5 4.10 4.38 5.99
C ILE A 5 5.53 3.92 6.27
N SER A 6 5.67 2.98 7.21
CA SER A 6 6.94 2.43 7.67
C SER A 6 6.97 0.93 7.41
N ASP A 7 8.06 0.45 6.79
CA ASP A 7 8.32 -0.97 6.58
C ASP A 7 8.76 -1.73 7.86
N GLY A 8 8.75 -1.07 9.03
CA GLY A 8 9.10 -1.68 10.31
C GLY A 8 10.62 -1.81 10.53
N THR A 9 11.46 -1.50 9.53
CA THR A 9 12.92 -1.49 9.65
C THR A 9 13.46 -0.05 9.72
N SER A 10 13.40 0.53 10.93
CA SER A 10 14.06 1.75 11.46
C SER A 10 14.55 2.90 10.52
N GLN A 11 14.17 4.13 10.92
CA GLN A 11 14.69 5.48 10.58
C GLN A 11 14.71 5.99 9.13
N ASN A 12 14.89 5.14 8.11
CA ASN A 12 15.03 5.59 6.70
C ASN A 12 13.94 5.05 5.76
N GLY A 13 13.07 4.16 6.24
CA GLY A 13 12.00 3.51 5.48
C GLY A 13 10.62 4.14 5.64
N GLU A 14 10.54 5.38 6.12
CA GLU A 14 9.28 6.11 6.29
C GLU A 14 9.06 7.07 5.13
N PHE A 15 7.99 6.87 4.37
CA PHE A 15 7.56 7.84 3.35
C PHE A 15 6.19 8.41 3.69
N ARG A 16 6.08 9.73 3.50
CA ARG A 16 4.87 10.51 3.71
C ARG A 16 4.06 10.59 2.43
N ARG A 17 2.79 10.20 2.49
CA ARG A 17 1.85 10.35 1.38
C ARG A 17 0.60 11.06 1.87
N SER A 18 0.13 12.04 1.11
CA SER A 18 -1.08 12.77 1.50
C SER A 18 -2.30 11.85 1.47
N TYR A 19 -3.29 12.11 2.34
CA TYR A 19 -4.56 11.36 2.32
C TYR A 19 -5.24 11.40 0.95
N THR A 20 -5.14 12.55 0.26
CA THR A 20 -5.64 12.73 -1.10
C THR A 20 -4.92 11.84 -2.11
N THR A 21 -3.59 11.73 -2.02
CA THR A 21 -2.80 10.84 -2.89
C THR A 21 -3.21 9.38 -2.68
N MET A 22 -3.40 8.94 -1.43
CA MET A 22 -3.84 7.58 -1.12
C MET A 22 -5.27 7.31 -1.59
N SER A 23 -6.18 8.28 -1.44
CA SER A 23 -7.56 8.16 -1.92
C SER A 23 -7.63 8.08 -3.44
N ASN A 24 -6.77 8.82 -4.16
CA ASN A 24 -6.70 8.75 -5.62
C ASN A 24 -6.07 7.44 -6.08
N LEU A 25 -5.02 6.95 -5.40
CA LEU A 25 -4.44 5.64 -5.66
C LEU A 25 -5.49 4.53 -5.45
N ALA A 26 -6.26 4.60 -4.37
CA ALA A 26 -7.34 3.66 -4.08
C ALA A 26 -8.38 3.58 -5.20
N ARG A 27 -8.81 4.73 -5.74
CA ARG A 27 -9.73 4.79 -6.89
C ARG A 27 -9.13 4.13 -8.13
N GLN A 28 -7.83 4.35 -8.37
CA GLN A 28 -7.15 3.75 -9.51
C GLN A 28 -6.99 2.24 -9.35
N LEU A 29 -6.62 1.78 -8.15
CA LEU A 29 -6.54 0.36 -7.80
C LEU A 29 -7.90 -0.32 -7.97
N ALA A 30 -8.99 0.30 -7.51
CA ALA A 30 -10.35 -0.22 -7.68
C ALA A 30 -10.76 -0.33 -9.17
N HIS A 31 -10.21 0.51 -10.04
CA HIS A 31 -10.47 0.47 -11.48
C HIS A 31 -9.62 -0.59 -12.21
N VAL A 32 -8.41 -0.84 -11.71
CA VAL A 32 -7.40 -1.71 -12.34
C VAL A 32 -7.50 -3.15 -11.86
N LEU A 33 -7.76 -3.37 -10.56
CA LEU A 33 -7.83 -4.69 -9.95
C LEU A 33 -9.21 -5.32 -10.17
N ARG A 34 -9.24 -6.65 -10.20
CA ARG A 34 -10.50 -7.40 -10.14
C ARG A 34 -11.12 -7.22 -8.75
N GLY A 35 -12.46 -7.23 -8.68
CA GLY A 35 -13.19 -6.91 -7.44
C GLY A 35 -12.75 -7.72 -6.21
N GLY A 36 -12.34 -8.98 -6.36
CA GLY A 36 -11.82 -9.79 -5.26
C GLY A 36 -10.45 -9.33 -4.74
N ASP A 37 -9.52 -9.01 -5.65
CA ASP A 37 -8.19 -8.49 -5.28
C ASP A 37 -8.31 -7.11 -4.63
N TRP A 38 -9.17 -6.24 -5.19
CA TRP A 38 -9.48 -4.95 -4.58
C TRP A 38 -10.09 -5.11 -3.19
N ALA A 39 -11.10 -5.96 -3.02
CA ALA A 39 -11.74 -6.21 -1.72
C ALA A 39 -10.74 -6.68 -0.66
N SER A 40 -9.73 -7.45 -1.06
CA SER A 40 -8.68 -7.94 -0.16
C SER A 40 -7.77 -6.85 0.40
N ILE A 41 -7.62 -5.71 -0.29
CA ILE A 41 -6.72 -4.62 0.12
C ILE A 41 -7.46 -3.29 0.41
N ALA A 42 -8.76 -3.20 0.10
CA ALA A 42 -9.55 -1.98 0.22
C ALA A 42 -9.58 -1.43 1.66
N TYR A 43 -9.50 -2.31 2.66
CA TYR A 43 -9.51 -1.91 4.08
C TYR A 43 -8.30 -1.02 4.46
N LEU A 44 -7.20 -1.10 3.72
CA LEU A 44 -6.01 -0.26 3.93
C LEU A 44 -6.27 1.19 3.55
N PHE A 45 -7.09 1.39 2.52
CA PHE A 45 -7.35 2.70 1.92
C PHE A 45 -8.65 3.33 2.40
N ASN A 46 -9.57 2.54 2.96
CA ASN A 46 -10.87 3.00 3.42
C ASN A 46 -10.86 3.54 4.87
N ARG A 47 -9.68 3.77 5.46
CA ARG A 47 -9.55 4.34 6.81
C ARG A 47 -9.50 5.87 6.73
N PRO A 48 -10.54 6.58 7.19
CA PRO A 48 -10.63 8.04 7.06
C PRO A 48 -9.77 8.80 8.08
N ASP A 49 -9.43 8.17 9.20
CA ASP A 49 -9.05 8.92 10.41
C ASP A 49 -7.55 9.12 10.61
N GLY A 50 -6.70 8.58 9.72
CA GLY A 50 -5.26 8.60 9.95
C GLY A 50 -4.84 7.76 11.15
N ASP A 51 -5.76 6.96 11.70
CA ASP A 51 -5.51 6.15 12.87
C ASP A 51 -4.40 5.16 12.57
N PRO A 52 -3.35 5.14 13.40
CA PRO A 52 -2.23 4.29 13.15
C PRO A 52 -2.66 2.82 13.21
N PHE A 53 -2.26 2.05 12.21
CA PHE A 53 -2.57 0.64 12.15
C PHE A 53 -1.39 -0.16 11.62
N THR A 54 -1.36 -1.42 11.99
CA THR A 54 -0.34 -2.36 11.60
C THR A 54 -0.95 -3.51 10.82
N VAL A 55 -0.23 -3.94 9.79
CA VAL A 55 -0.56 -5.12 8.98
C VAL A 55 0.47 -6.20 9.32
N GLU A 56 0.00 -7.40 9.63
CA GLU A 56 0.91 -8.51 9.96
C GLU A 56 1.82 -8.86 8.77
N PRO A 57 3.04 -9.37 9.01
CA PRO A 57 4.00 -9.64 7.93
C PRO A 57 3.44 -10.53 6.81
N GLY A 58 2.66 -11.56 7.19
CA GLY A 58 2.04 -12.48 6.23
C GLY A 58 0.98 -11.79 5.35
N GLU A 59 0.25 -10.83 5.91
CA GLU A 59 -0.73 -10.04 5.18
C GLU A 59 -0.07 -8.95 4.34
N ALA A 60 0.97 -8.29 4.86
CA ALA A 60 1.78 -7.33 4.12
C ALA A 60 2.38 -7.97 2.85
N GLY A 61 2.83 -9.23 2.95
CA GLY A 61 3.31 -9.99 1.79
C GLY A 61 2.23 -10.20 0.72
N ARG A 62 0.99 -10.51 1.13
CA ARG A 62 -0.15 -10.64 0.21
C ARG A 62 -0.49 -9.31 -0.46
N VAL A 63 -0.54 -8.25 0.32
CA VAL A 63 -0.80 -6.88 -0.17
C VAL A 63 0.27 -6.47 -1.19
N ALA A 64 1.54 -6.76 -0.91
CA ALA A 64 2.64 -6.47 -1.83
C ALA A 64 2.43 -7.12 -3.20
N VAL A 65 2.01 -8.38 -3.25
CA VAL A 65 1.75 -9.11 -4.50
C VAL A 65 0.60 -8.46 -5.29
N VAL A 66 -0.48 -8.09 -4.61
CA VAL A 66 -1.64 -7.44 -5.27
C VAL A 66 -1.25 -6.07 -5.82
N LEU A 67 -0.50 -5.28 -5.06
CA LEU A 67 -0.04 -3.96 -5.50
C LEU A 67 0.96 -4.05 -6.66
N ASP A 68 1.87 -5.02 -6.65
CA ASP A 68 2.84 -5.25 -7.74
C ASP A 68 2.10 -5.66 -9.03
N ALA A 69 1.10 -6.54 -8.92
CA ALA A 69 0.23 -6.93 -10.03
C ALA A 69 -0.58 -5.74 -10.58
N ALA A 70 -1.08 -4.86 -9.71
CA ALA A 70 -1.77 -3.65 -10.12
C ALA A 70 -0.84 -2.67 -10.84
N ALA A 71 0.39 -2.50 -10.34
CA ALA A 71 1.37 -1.60 -10.93
C ALA A 71 1.84 -2.06 -12.32
N ALA A 72 1.95 -3.37 -12.53
CA ALA A 72 2.26 -3.96 -13.82
C ALA A 72 1.07 -3.98 -14.80
N HIS A 73 -0.12 -3.57 -14.38
CA HIS A 73 -1.31 -3.65 -15.22
C HIS A 73 -1.33 -2.54 -16.28
N ARG A 74 -1.69 -2.88 -17.52
CA ARG A 74 -1.70 -1.96 -18.67
C ARG A 74 -2.59 -0.72 -18.51
N LEU A 75 -3.62 -0.80 -17.67
CA LEU A 75 -4.56 0.30 -17.40
C LEU A 75 -4.11 1.20 -16.24
N MET A 76 -3.00 0.87 -15.59
CA MET A 76 -2.41 1.70 -14.55
C MET A 76 -1.59 2.83 -15.20
N PRO A 77 -1.92 4.10 -14.94
CA PRO A 77 -1.10 5.22 -15.38
C PRO A 77 0.29 5.15 -14.74
N PRO A 78 1.35 5.55 -15.44
CA PRO A 78 2.73 5.40 -14.98
C PRO A 78 2.99 6.06 -13.62
N ASP A 79 2.45 7.25 -13.35
CA ASP A 79 2.59 7.93 -12.06
C ASP A 79 2.00 7.14 -10.88
N TRP A 80 0.87 6.47 -11.11
CA TRP A 80 0.23 5.63 -10.11
C TRP A 80 0.90 4.26 -10.00
N ALA A 81 1.44 3.73 -11.09
CA ALA A 81 2.23 2.50 -11.09
C ALA A 81 3.48 2.64 -10.21
N VAL A 82 4.21 3.76 -10.31
CA VAL A 82 5.36 4.04 -9.44
C VAL A 82 4.94 4.08 -7.98
N THR A 83 3.84 4.78 -7.68
CA THR A 83 3.33 4.89 -6.30
C THR A 83 2.90 3.52 -5.75
N ALA A 84 2.23 2.70 -6.56
CA ALA A 84 1.84 1.34 -6.19
C ALA A 84 3.07 0.43 -6.00
N GLN A 85 4.11 0.56 -6.82
CA GLN A 85 5.37 -0.17 -6.69
C GLN A 85 6.11 0.18 -5.40
N GLU A 86 6.22 1.47 -5.05
CA GLU A 86 6.85 1.88 -3.80
C GLU A 86 6.12 1.29 -2.59
N LEU A 87 4.79 1.31 -2.62
CA LEU A 87 3.96 0.74 -1.57
C LEU A 87 4.13 -0.79 -1.50
N ALA A 88 4.17 -1.47 -2.65
CA ALA A 88 4.42 -2.91 -2.74
C ALA A 88 5.80 -3.27 -2.19
N GLN A 89 6.84 -2.48 -2.50
CA GLN A 89 8.19 -2.70 -1.98
C GLN A 89 8.26 -2.52 -0.47
N SER A 90 7.59 -1.50 0.08
CA SER A 90 7.51 -1.30 1.53
C SER A 90 6.86 -2.49 2.23
N ALA A 91 5.70 -2.93 1.74
CA ALA A 91 4.99 -4.09 2.27
C ALA A 91 5.82 -5.38 2.14
N ARG A 92 6.55 -5.55 1.03
CA ARG A 92 7.44 -6.69 0.79
C ARG A 92 8.64 -6.68 1.73
N ARG A 93 9.22 -5.52 2.03
CA ARG A 93 10.33 -5.38 2.99
C ARG A 93 9.87 -5.74 4.40
N ALA A 94 8.71 -5.23 4.83
CA ALA A 94 8.12 -5.59 6.11
C ALA A 94 7.87 -7.10 6.23
N ALA A 95 7.25 -7.69 5.19
CA ALA A 95 7.01 -9.14 5.12
C ALA A 95 8.31 -9.96 5.15
N GLY A 96 9.32 -9.56 4.37
CA GLY A 96 10.62 -10.24 4.31
C GLY A 96 11.44 -10.13 5.60
N ALA A 97 11.28 -9.02 6.33
CA ALA A 97 11.89 -8.82 7.64
C ALA A 97 11.12 -9.49 8.79
N GLY A 98 9.93 -10.06 8.51
CA GLY A 98 9.04 -10.59 9.54
C GLY A 98 8.51 -9.50 10.49
N GLN A 99 8.48 -8.24 10.04
CA GLN A 99 8.02 -7.08 10.81
C GLN A 99 6.62 -6.65 10.38
N ALA A 100 5.85 -6.09 11.32
CA ALA A 100 4.54 -5.55 11.00
C ALA A 100 4.68 -4.26 10.17
N TRP A 101 3.90 -4.16 9.11
CA TRP A 101 3.89 -3.00 8.25
C TRP A 101 3.00 -1.91 8.85
N SER A 102 3.60 -0.78 9.23
CA SER A 102 2.93 0.24 10.04
C SER A 102 2.53 1.44 9.19
N TRP A 103 1.30 1.89 9.38
CA TRP A 103 0.73 3.10 8.79
C TRP A 103 0.39 4.05 9.94
N LYS A 104 0.92 5.28 9.95
CA LYS A 104 0.77 6.29 11.02
C LYS A 104 0.82 7.71 10.47
#